data_AF-A0A0C2F8C9-F1
#
_entry.id   AF-A0A0C2F8C9-F1
#
_cell.length_a   1.000
_cell.length_b   1.000
_cell.length_c   1.000
_cell.angle_alpha   90.00
_cell.angle_beta   90.00
_cell.angle_gamma   90.00
#
_symmetry.space_group_name_H-M   'P 1'
#
loop_
_entity.id
_entity.type
_entity.pdbx_description
1 polymer ?
#
loop_
_entity_poly.entity_id
_entity_poly.type
_entity_poly.pdbx_seq_one_letter_code
_entity_poly.pdbx_strand_id
1 'polypeptide(L)'
;TVLHLTRSDDLSDYAPRLMQTWQRGISVAPLQPQLLELLVEIVNQMWKHFEVFRRSVDANLRKYNLNSGEAYEKYIKTAQQAMLHPAERPGKRRGTGAVPPERINAPHSFTPSAAKNMDQILSWTVNKQRLNIDAVVRAWAVDSLVSKEEWAQWLVKLRVAFIKSGSSAAIRAAASLSDQHQHLAKDLFNAAFMSVWTELTEELQDRLTGSLLTALETSNHPDVIQTILNLAEFMDHSERGPLPIAYDRLGKSAEETKAYAKALRYKELQIHKHLNRGGGGLTTEDCQALITYANKLNVQEEAAGVVRYAEQHEMVIP
;
A
#
# COMPACT_ATOMS: atom_id res chain seq x y z
N THR A 1 8.04 -6.83 25.96
CA THR A 1 7.30 -5.56 25.73
C THR A 1 8.30 -4.41 25.68
N VAL A 2 8.03 -3.31 24.98
CA VAL A 2 8.95 -2.15 24.89
C VAL A 2 9.38 -1.63 26.27
N LEU A 3 8.50 -1.69 27.27
CA LEU A 3 8.80 -1.38 28.68
C LEU A 3 9.88 -2.28 29.31
N HIS A 4 9.96 -3.55 28.90
CA HIS A 4 10.99 -4.47 29.39
C HIS A 4 12.33 -4.23 28.69
N LEU A 5 12.29 -3.94 27.38
CA LEU A 5 13.49 -3.67 26.58
C LEU A 5 14.15 -2.35 26.99
N THR A 6 13.36 -1.34 27.33
CA THR A 6 13.90 -0.10 27.90
C THR A 6 14.65 -0.39 29.20
N ARG A 7 14.17 -1.27 30.09
CA ARG A 7 14.93 -1.59 31.33
C ARG A 7 16.24 -2.38 31.09
N SER A 8 16.38 -3.09 29.97
CA SER A 8 17.55 -3.95 29.69
C SER A 8 18.58 -3.34 28.75
N ASP A 9 18.13 -2.52 27.80
CA ASP A 9 18.91 -2.06 26.66
C ASP A 9 18.85 -0.54 26.49
N ASP A 10 19.87 0.01 25.85
CA ASP A 10 19.90 1.42 25.45
C ASP A 10 19.09 1.64 24.18
N LEU A 11 17.93 2.29 24.30
CA LEU A 11 17.07 2.62 23.17
C LEU A 11 17.08 4.12 22.82
N SER A 12 18.11 4.86 23.27
CA SER A 12 18.22 6.30 23.04
C SER A 12 18.27 6.69 21.55
N ASP A 13 18.74 5.83 20.66
CA ASP A 13 18.70 6.06 19.20
C ASP A 13 17.29 5.98 18.61
N TYR A 14 16.36 5.26 19.26
CA TYR A 14 14.95 5.12 18.84
C TYR A 14 14.02 6.14 19.51
N ALA A 15 14.60 7.05 20.28
CA ALA A 15 13.99 8.12 21.04
C ALA A 15 12.77 8.80 20.37
N PRO A 16 12.87 9.37 19.15
CA PRO A 16 11.76 10.11 18.56
C PRO A 16 10.57 9.20 18.24
N ARG A 17 10.83 7.96 17.79
CA ARG A 17 9.79 6.99 17.43
C ARG A 17 9.05 6.47 18.65
N LEU A 18 9.78 6.20 19.74
CA LEU A 18 9.19 5.85 21.03
C LEU A 18 8.29 6.97 21.56
N MET A 19 8.76 8.22 21.49
CA MET A 19 7.97 9.36 21.96
C MET A 19 6.73 9.63 21.12
N GLN A 20 6.82 9.54 19.79
CA GLN A 20 5.66 9.67 18.90
C GLN A 20 4.60 8.59 19.18
N THR A 21 5.05 7.35 19.40
CA THR A 21 4.15 6.23 19.72
C THR A 21 3.48 6.44 21.07
N TRP A 22 4.24 6.89 22.08
CA TRP A 22 3.73 7.22 23.40
C TRP A 22 2.67 8.34 23.35
N GLN A 23 2.93 9.43 22.61
CA GLN A 23 2.01 10.57 22.45
C GLN A 23 0.69 10.17 21.79
N ARG A 24 0.70 9.22 20.85
CA ARG A 24 -0.54 8.68 20.26
C ARG A 24 -1.27 7.75 21.24
N GLY A 25 -0.51 6.90 21.93
CA GLY A 25 -1.06 5.89 22.84
C GLY A 25 -1.72 6.46 24.11
N ILE A 26 -1.27 7.61 24.62
CA ILE A 26 -1.75 8.18 25.90
C ILE A 26 -3.24 8.55 25.89
N SER A 27 -3.84 8.69 24.70
CA SER A 27 -5.27 8.89 24.50
C SER A 27 -6.16 7.70 24.90
N VAL A 28 -5.57 6.51 25.04
CA VAL A 28 -6.29 5.26 25.32
C VAL A 28 -6.24 4.96 26.82
N ALA A 29 -7.34 5.21 27.53
CA ALA A 29 -7.41 5.11 29.00
C ALA A 29 -6.88 3.79 29.61
N PRO A 30 -7.19 2.59 29.06
CA PRO A 30 -6.66 1.33 29.60
C PRO A 30 -5.13 1.19 29.58
N LEU A 31 -4.45 1.93 28.69
CA LEU A 31 -3.00 1.83 28.50
C LEU A 31 -2.22 2.89 29.28
N GLN A 32 -2.91 3.90 29.84
CA GLN A 32 -2.27 5.04 30.52
C GLN A 32 -1.33 4.65 31.67
N PRO A 33 -1.64 3.67 32.55
CA PRO A 33 -0.74 3.26 33.62
C PRO A 33 0.60 2.71 33.10
N GLN A 34 0.55 1.84 32.08
CA GLN A 34 1.74 1.24 31.49
C GLN A 34 2.55 2.25 30.68
N LEU A 35 1.88 3.19 30.02
CA LEU A 35 2.53 4.27 29.28
C LEU A 35 3.22 5.26 30.22
N LEU A 36 2.68 5.53 31.41
CA LEU A 36 3.35 6.36 32.41
C LEU A 36 4.63 5.72 32.93
N GLU A 37 4.63 4.42 33.22
CA GLU A 37 5.85 3.71 33.58
C GLU A 37 6.89 3.73 32.45
N LEU A 38 6.44 3.56 31.20
CA LEU A 38 7.31 3.64 30.03
C LEU A 38 7.92 5.03 29.88
N LEU A 39 7.14 6.09 30.15
CA LEU A 39 7.64 7.46 30.08
C LEU A 39 8.80 7.67 31.06
N VAL A 40 8.68 7.21 32.31
CA VAL A 40 9.76 7.33 33.30
C VAL A 40 11.05 6.67 32.80
N GLU A 41 10.93 5.48 32.21
CA GLU A 41 12.08 4.75 31.68
C GLU A 41 12.70 5.41 30.43
N ILE A 42 11.87 5.97 29.55
CA ILE A 42 12.34 6.74 28.38
C ILE A 42 13.13 7.98 28.84
N VAL A 43 12.62 8.72 29.82
CA VAL A 43 13.30 9.91 30.37
C VAL A 43 14.61 9.50 31.04
N ASN A 44 14.64 8.37 31.75
CA ASN A 44 15.85 7.79 32.34
C ASN A 44 16.94 7.41 31.32
N GLN A 45 16.63 7.24 30.04
CA GLN A 45 17.63 6.88 29.03
C GLN A 45 18.08 8.04 28.17
N MET A 46 17.20 9.02 27.96
CA MET A 46 17.33 10.04 26.92
C MET A 46 17.56 11.46 27.48
N TRP A 47 18.20 11.58 28.65
CA TRP A 47 18.23 12.77 29.51
C TRP A 47 18.33 14.10 28.73
N LYS A 48 19.30 14.22 27.82
CA LYS A 48 19.54 15.42 26.99
C LYS A 48 18.59 15.61 25.80
N HIS A 49 18.02 14.53 25.27
CA HIS A 49 17.13 14.55 24.11
C HIS A 49 15.66 14.69 24.49
N PHE A 50 15.30 14.40 25.74
CA PHE A 50 13.93 14.50 26.23
C PHE A 50 13.43 15.95 26.31
N GLU A 51 14.33 16.93 26.48
CA GLU A 51 13.96 18.35 26.62
C GLU A 51 13.06 18.83 25.48
N VAL A 52 13.33 18.39 24.24
CA VAL A 52 12.55 18.73 23.05
C VAL A 52 11.09 18.25 23.14
N PHE A 53 10.85 17.14 23.84
CA PHE A 53 9.52 16.52 23.96
C PHE A 53 8.76 16.97 25.21
N ARG A 54 9.44 17.55 26.21
CA ARG A 54 8.89 17.86 27.53
C ARG A 54 7.60 18.68 27.48
N ARG A 55 7.59 19.78 26.71
CA ARG A 55 6.40 20.66 26.59
C ARG A 55 5.16 19.90 26.11
N SER A 56 5.35 18.99 25.14
CA SER A 56 4.25 18.19 24.60
C SER A 56 3.81 17.10 25.56
N VAL A 57 4.75 16.46 26.27
CA VAL A 57 4.46 15.46 27.30
C VAL A 57 3.66 16.09 28.44
N ASP A 58 4.12 17.21 28.99
CA ASP A 58 3.44 17.91 30.09
C ASP A 58 2.03 18.37 29.69
N ALA A 59 1.85 18.84 28.44
CA ALA A 59 0.54 19.21 27.90
C ALA A 59 -0.40 18.00 27.81
N ASN A 60 0.08 16.85 27.35
CA ASN A 60 -0.72 15.62 27.28
C ASN A 60 -1.07 15.09 28.68
N LEU A 61 -0.13 15.11 29.62
CA LEU A 61 -0.39 14.67 31.00
C LEU A 61 -1.48 15.51 31.67
N ARG A 62 -1.49 16.84 31.44
CA ARG A 62 -2.58 17.72 31.91
C ARG A 62 -3.90 17.44 31.18
N LYS A 63 -3.86 17.27 29.85
CA LYS A 63 -5.05 17.02 29.03
C LYS A 63 -5.83 15.78 29.46
N TYR A 64 -5.12 14.73 29.88
CA TYR A 64 -5.73 13.46 30.28
C TYR A 64 -5.83 13.28 31.80
N ASN A 65 -5.65 14.35 32.59
CA ASN A 65 -5.68 14.31 34.08
C ASN A 65 -4.72 13.27 34.69
N LEU A 66 -3.54 13.08 34.10
CA LEU A 66 -2.47 12.19 34.56
C LEU A 66 -1.37 12.96 35.31
N ASN A 67 -1.73 14.09 35.92
CA ASN A 67 -0.85 15.03 36.59
C ASN A 67 -0.80 14.83 38.12
N SER A 68 -1.20 13.65 38.60
CA SER A 68 -1.19 13.27 40.02
C SER A 68 -0.89 11.78 40.18
N GLY A 69 -0.23 11.39 41.28
CA GLY A 69 0.06 10.00 41.62
C GLY A 69 1.53 9.62 41.54
N GLU A 70 1.87 8.45 42.06
CA GLU A 70 3.26 7.99 42.27
C GLU A 70 4.09 7.94 40.97
N ALA A 71 3.49 7.50 39.86
CA ALA A 71 4.18 7.43 38.57
C ALA A 71 4.48 8.82 37.98
N TYR A 72 3.58 9.79 38.18
CA TYR A 72 3.77 11.17 37.76
C TYR A 72 4.85 11.86 38.62
N GLU A 73 4.86 11.62 39.94
CA GLU A 73 5.91 12.13 40.83
C GLU A 73 7.29 11.58 40.47
N LYS A 74 7.38 10.28 40.16
CA LYS A 74 8.60 9.64 39.64
C LYS A 74 9.05 10.30 38.33
N TYR A 75 8.14 10.51 37.38
CA TYR A 75 8.44 11.23 36.14
C TYR A 75 9.01 12.64 36.41
N ILE A 76 8.36 13.44 37.26
CA ILE A 76 8.81 14.81 37.56
C ILE A 76 10.20 14.79 38.20
N LYS A 77 10.44 13.90 39.17
CA LYS A 77 11.74 13.76 39.83
C LYS A 77 12.83 13.35 38.85
N THR A 78 12.58 12.34 38.02
CA THR A 78 13.51 11.88 36.98
C THR A 78 13.79 12.98 35.96
N ALA A 79 12.75 13.68 35.49
CA ALA A 79 12.88 14.77 34.52
C ALA A 79 13.64 15.99 35.08
N GLN A 80 13.52 16.27 36.39
CA GLN A 80 14.29 17.33 37.06
C GLN A 80 15.74 16.92 37.29
N GLN A 81 15.99 15.68 37.72
CA GLN A 81 17.35 15.12 37.86
C GLN A 81 18.10 15.11 36.53
N ALA A 82 17.39 14.80 35.43
CA ALA A 82 17.94 14.87 34.08
C ALA A 82 18.41 16.27 33.66
N MET A 83 17.86 17.34 34.27
CA MET A 83 18.28 18.72 33.99
C MET A 83 19.46 19.19 34.84
N LEU A 84 19.66 18.61 36.03
CA LEU A 84 20.68 19.04 36.98
C LEU A 84 22.08 18.50 36.66
N HIS A 85 22.19 17.37 35.95
CA HIS A 85 23.45 16.78 35.53
C HIS A 85 23.47 16.47 34.02
N PRO A 86 23.91 17.40 33.17
CA PRO A 86 24.03 17.18 31.72
C PRO A 86 25.17 16.22 31.28
N ALA A 87 25.87 15.56 32.22
CA ALA A 87 27.11 14.84 31.92
C ALA A 87 26.93 13.31 31.91
N GLU A 88 27.41 12.73 30.80
CA GLU A 88 27.75 11.33 30.49
C GLU A 88 27.29 10.24 31.46
N ARG A 89 26.56 9.25 30.92
CA ARG A 89 26.23 8.00 31.61
C ARG A 89 27.44 7.47 32.42
N PRO A 90 27.22 6.80 33.57
CA PRO A 90 28.04 5.67 33.94
C PRO A 90 27.75 4.53 32.97
N GLY A 91 28.19 4.69 31.72
CA GLY A 91 28.24 3.58 30.79
C GLY A 91 29.32 2.63 31.30
N LYS A 92 29.02 1.33 31.33
CA LYS A 92 30.08 0.32 31.15
C LYS A 92 30.73 0.62 29.79
N ARG A 93 31.73 1.51 29.80
CA ARG A 93 32.53 1.86 28.63
C ARG A 93 33.20 0.59 28.14
N ARG A 94 32.85 0.12 26.94
CA ARG A 94 33.78 -0.68 26.15
C ARG A 94 34.82 0.31 25.63
N GLY A 95 35.99 0.33 26.26
CA GLY A 95 37.06 1.29 25.99
C GLY A 95 37.54 1.22 24.55
N THR A 96 37.59 2.39 23.90
CA THR A 96 38.40 2.65 22.72
C THR A 96 39.83 2.92 23.18
N GLY A 97 40.62 1.86 23.29
CA GLY A 97 42.07 1.93 23.45
C GLY A 97 42.71 0.94 22.49
N ALA A 98 43.61 1.42 21.63
CA ALA A 98 44.35 0.59 20.69
C ALA A 98 45.24 -0.40 21.46
N VAL A 99 45.01 -1.69 21.27
CA VAL A 99 45.89 -2.78 21.75
C VAL A 99 46.16 -3.71 20.54
N PRO A 100 47.41 -4.16 20.30
CA PRO A 100 47.75 -5.04 19.18
C PRO A 100 47.04 -6.40 19.28
N PRO A 101 46.92 -7.18 18.18
CA PRO A 101 46.07 -8.35 18.17
C PRO A 101 46.76 -9.52 18.90
N GLU A 102 46.49 -9.68 20.19
CA GLU A 102 46.73 -10.95 20.87
C GLU A 102 45.54 -11.88 20.66
N ARG A 103 45.81 -13.02 20.01
CA ARG A 103 44.86 -14.11 19.80
C ARG A 103 44.44 -14.69 21.16
N ILE A 104 43.33 -14.21 21.71
CA ILE A 104 42.68 -14.85 22.85
C ILE A 104 41.58 -15.77 22.30
N ASN A 105 41.89 -17.08 22.28
CA ASN A 105 40.88 -18.13 22.16
C ASN A 105 40.03 -18.14 23.44
N ALA A 106 38.82 -17.57 23.37
CA ALA A 106 37.81 -17.76 24.40
C ALA A 106 36.96 -19.00 24.06
N PRO A 107 36.88 -20.02 24.93
CA PRO A 107 36.00 -21.16 24.73
C PRO A 107 34.54 -20.73 24.99
N HIS A 108 33.67 -21.00 24.01
CA HIS A 108 32.21 -20.94 24.09
C HIS A 108 31.60 -19.59 24.50
N SER A 109 31.50 -18.66 23.55
CA SER A 109 30.41 -17.66 23.59
C SER A 109 29.08 -18.37 23.31
N PHE A 110 28.21 -18.47 24.30
CA PHE A 110 26.78 -18.65 24.03
C PHE A 110 26.25 -17.35 23.43
N THR A 111 26.29 -17.26 22.10
CA THR A 111 25.47 -16.30 21.36
C THR A 111 24.00 -16.72 21.54
N PRO A 112 23.11 -15.90 22.11
CA PRO A 112 21.69 -16.13 21.94
C PRO A 112 21.43 -16.09 20.43
N SER A 113 20.88 -17.18 19.89
CA SER A 113 20.64 -17.40 18.46
C SER A 113 19.90 -16.24 17.75
N ALA A 114 19.27 -15.34 18.53
CA ALA A 114 18.53 -14.18 18.04
C ALA A 114 19.39 -13.03 17.46
N ALA A 115 20.67 -12.87 17.83
CA ALA A 115 21.48 -11.76 17.31
C ALA A 115 21.95 -11.97 15.86
N LYS A 116 21.92 -13.20 15.35
CA LYS A 116 22.09 -13.48 13.91
C LYS A 116 20.87 -13.11 13.07
N ASN A 117 19.76 -12.71 13.70
CA ASN A 117 18.51 -12.42 13.00
C ASN A 117 18.28 -10.93 12.76
N MET A 118 19.14 -10.01 13.22
CA MET A 118 18.89 -8.58 12.99
C MET A 118 19.19 -8.14 11.55
N ASP A 119 20.20 -8.76 10.91
CA ASP A 119 20.36 -8.69 9.45
C ASP A 119 19.20 -9.38 8.71
N GLN A 120 18.55 -10.40 9.30
CA GLN A 120 17.30 -10.99 8.78
C GLN A 120 16.06 -10.12 8.98
N ILE A 121 16.07 -9.16 9.91
CA ILE A 121 14.94 -8.24 10.15
C ILE A 121 14.99 -7.06 9.17
N LEU A 122 16.16 -6.68 8.65
CA LEU A 122 16.29 -5.76 7.52
C LEU A 122 16.27 -6.50 6.17
N SER A 123 16.72 -7.76 6.15
CA SER A 123 16.45 -8.72 5.07
C SER A 123 15.23 -9.58 5.41
N TRP A 124 14.09 -8.96 5.73
CA TRP A 124 12.83 -9.65 5.49
C TRP A 124 12.71 -9.75 3.97
N THR A 125 13.44 -10.70 3.39
CA THR A 125 13.03 -11.38 2.19
C THR A 125 11.63 -11.84 2.58
N VAL A 126 10.60 -11.10 2.14
CA VAL A 126 9.22 -11.59 2.18
C VAL A 126 9.37 -13.01 1.69
N ASN A 127 9.09 -14.00 2.53
CA ASN A 127 9.19 -15.40 2.13
C ASN A 127 8.16 -15.53 1.01
N LYS A 128 8.66 -15.34 -0.21
CA LYS A 128 7.90 -15.18 -1.42
C LYS A 128 7.52 -16.60 -1.75
N GLN A 129 6.37 -16.97 -1.23
CA GLN A 129 5.87 -18.31 -1.41
C GLN A 129 5.71 -18.53 -2.92
N ARG A 130 6.18 -19.68 -3.41
CA ARG A 130 6.01 -20.03 -4.82
C ARG A 130 4.53 -19.96 -5.16
N LEU A 131 4.24 -19.22 -6.23
CA LEU A 131 2.88 -19.11 -6.74
C LEU A 131 2.34 -20.50 -7.08
N ASN A 132 1.08 -20.74 -6.71
CA ASN A 132 0.34 -21.89 -7.20
C ASN A 132 -0.23 -21.54 -8.59
N ILE A 133 0.60 -21.67 -9.63
CA ILE A 133 0.24 -21.31 -11.00
C ILE A 133 -1.01 -22.06 -11.46
N ASP A 134 -1.13 -23.36 -11.16
CA ASP A 134 -2.27 -24.17 -11.58
C ASP A 134 -3.60 -23.68 -11.01
N ALA A 135 -3.60 -23.23 -9.75
CA ALA A 135 -4.79 -22.67 -9.13
C ALA A 135 -5.21 -21.35 -9.79
N VAL A 136 -4.24 -20.49 -10.14
CA VAL A 136 -4.49 -19.22 -10.81
C VAL A 136 -4.99 -19.44 -12.24
N VAL A 137 -4.35 -20.34 -13.00
CA VAL A 137 -4.73 -20.67 -14.39
C VAL A 137 -6.16 -21.21 -14.46
N ARG A 138 -6.57 -22.06 -13.52
CA ARG A 138 -7.96 -22.54 -13.46
C ARG A 138 -8.95 -21.43 -13.10
N ALA A 139 -8.53 -20.44 -12.32
CA ALA A 139 -9.43 -19.40 -11.82
C ALA A 139 -9.75 -18.31 -12.85
N TRP A 140 -8.84 -18.02 -13.78
CA TRP A 140 -9.09 -17.05 -14.85
C TRP A 140 -9.76 -17.66 -16.08
N ALA A 141 -9.99 -18.97 -16.12
CA ALA A 141 -10.67 -19.61 -17.23
C ALA A 141 -12.10 -19.06 -17.35
N VAL A 142 -12.48 -18.69 -18.57
CA VAL A 142 -13.79 -18.11 -18.92
C VAL A 142 -14.57 -19.00 -19.88
N ASP A 143 -14.03 -20.18 -20.19
CA ASP A 143 -14.68 -21.16 -21.04
C ASP A 143 -16.00 -21.56 -20.40
N SER A 144 -17.09 -21.56 -21.18
CA SER A 144 -18.47 -21.94 -20.80
C SER A 144 -19.28 -20.99 -19.89
N LEU A 145 -18.84 -19.77 -19.61
CA LEU A 145 -19.64 -18.80 -18.84
C LEU A 145 -20.68 -18.10 -19.73
N VAL A 146 -21.98 -18.22 -19.40
CA VAL A 146 -23.06 -17.65 -20.22
C VAL A 146 -24.02 -16.82 -19.37
N SER A 147 -24.41 -17.33 -18.20
CA SER A 147 -25.36 -16.66 -17.32
C SER A 147 -24.69 -15.57 -16.46
N LYS A 148 -25.51 -14.62 -16.02
CA LYS A 148 -25.05 -13.54 -15.12
C LYS A 148 -24.52 -14.11 -13.81
N GLU A 149 -25.16 -15.14 -13.27
CA GLU A 149 -24.80 -15.81 -12.03
C GLU A 149 -23.44 -16.53 -12.15
N GLU A 150 -23.16 -17.17 -13.29
CA GLU A 150 -21.86 -17.78 -13.58
C GLU A 150 -20.74 -16.72 -13.60
N TRP A 151 -20.98 -15.58 -14.24
CA TRP A 151 -20.04 -14.46 -14.24
C TRP A 151 -19.80 -13.88 -12.84
N ALA A 152 -20.85 -13.75 -12.03
CA ALA A 152 -20.73 -13.30 -10.64
C ALA A 152 -19.89 -14.29 -9.81
N GLN A 153 -20.15 -15.59 -9.94
CA GLN A 153 -19.38 -16.63 -9.24
C GLN A 153 -17.94 -16.70 -9.71
N TRP A 154 -17.70 -16.58 -11.02
CA TRP A 154 -16.36 -16.52 -11.60
C TRP A 154 -15.56 -15.36 -11.00
N LEU A 155 -16.15 -14.17 -10.89
CA LEU A 155 -15.48 -13.00 -10.32
C LEU A 155 -15.05 -13.21 -8.86
N VAL A 156 -15.92 -13.83 -8.05
CA VAL A 156 -15.59 -14.18 -6.65
C VAL A 156 -14.43 -15.17 -6.60
N LYS A 157 -14.49 -16.23 -7.41
CA LYS A 157 -13.44 -17.26 -7.49
C LYS A 157 -12.11 -16.66 -7.96
N LEU A 158 -12.14 -15.78 -8.96
CA LEU A 158 -10.98 -15.06 -9.48
C LEU A 158 -10.30 -14.27 -8.37
N ARG A 159 -11.05 -13.39 -7.68
CA ARG A 159 -10.49 -12.55 -6.60
C ARG A 159 -9.84 -13.38 -5.51
N VAL A 160 -10.55 -14.40 -5.02
CA VAL A 160 -10.07 -15.31 -3.98
C VAL A 160 -8.82 -16.07 -4.42
N ALA A 161 -8.81 -16.61 -5.63
CA ALA A 161 -7.67 -17.37 -6.15
C ALA A 161 -6.41 -16.51 -6.24
N PHE A 162 -6.55 -15.25 -6.69
CA PHE A 162 -5.45 -14.30 -6.74
C PHE A 162 -4.96 -13.90 -5.35
N ILE A 163 -5.85 -13.66 -4.39
CA ILE A 163 -5.48 -13.34 -3.00
C ILE A 163 -4.76 -14.53 -2.33
N LYS A 164 -5.26 -15.76 -2.52
CA LYS A 164 -4.63 -16.98 -2.00
C LYS A 164 -3.26 -17.24 -2.61
N SER A 165 -3.12 -16.93 -3.90
CA SER A 165 -1.89 -17.17 -4.64
C SER A 165 -0.89 -16.03 -4.52
N GLY A 166 -1.29 -14.84 -4.06
CA GLY A 166 -0.44 -13.65 -3.98
C GLY A 166 0.90 -13.93 -3.29
N SER A 167 1.98 -13.35 -3.81
CA SER A 167 3.34 -13.55 -3.32
C SER A 167 3.62 -12.86 -1.97
N SER A 168 2.80 -11.87 -1.58
CA SER A 168 2.86 -11.21 -0.27
C SER A 168 2.18 -12.01 0.85
N ALA A 169 2.88 -12.19 1.98
CA ALA A 169 2.36 -12.87 3.16
C ALA A 169 1.13 -12.13 3.77
N ALA A 170 1.11 -10.79 3.69
CA ALA A 170 0.00 -9.99 4.21
C ALA A 170 -1.29 -10.20 3.39
N ILE A 171 -1.18 -10.27 2.05
CA ILE A 171 -2.31 -10.54 1.16
C ILE A 171 -2.87 -11.94 1.43
N ARG A 172 -2.00 -12.94 1.57
CA ARG A 172 -2.43 -14.32 1.88
C ARG A 172 -3.08 -14.45 3.26
N ALA A 173 -2.59 -13.73 4.27
CA ALA A 173 -3.20 -13.73 5.59
C ALA A 173 -4.66 -13.22 5.56
N ALA A 174 -4.99 -12.34 4.62
CA ALA A 174 -6.34 -11.87 4.40
C ALA A 174 -7.22 -12.84 3.59
N ALA A 175 -6.68 -13.93 3.04
CA ALA A 175 -7.43 -14.83 2.15
C ALA A 175 -8.66 -15.47 2.81
N SER A 176 -8.52 -15.96 4.05
CA SER A 176 -9.64 -16.57 4.79
C SER A 176 -10.74 -15.56 5.10
N LEU A 177 -10.36 -14.31 5.38
CA LEU A 177 -11.32 -13.24 5.63
C LEU A 177 -11.99 -12.77 4.33
N SER A 178 -11.26 -12.72 3.22
CA SER A 178 -11.77 -12.40 1.90
C SER A 178 -12.76 -13.44 1.37
N ASP A 179 -12.63 -14.71 1.75
CA ASP A 179 -13.62 -15.75 1.45
C ASP A 179 -14.99 -15.43 2.08
N GLN A 180 -14.99 -14.89 3.31
CA GLN A 180 -16.20 -14.57 4.08
C GLN A 180 -16.73 -13.16 3.79
N HIS A 181 -15.85 -12.22 3.42
CA HIS A 181 -16.18 -10.81 3.21
C HIS A 181 -15.76 -10.34 1.81
N GLN A 182 -16.72 -10.36 0.88
CA GLN A 182 -16.49 -10.01 -0.53
C GLN A 182 -16.01 -8.56 -0.76
N HIS A 183 -16.35 -7.63 0.14
CA HIS A 183 -15.83 -6.26 0.08
C HIS A 183 -14.31 -6.22 0.24
N LEU A 184 -13.77 -6.97 1.20
CA LEU A 184 -12.31 -7.07 1.38
C LEU A 184 -11.64 -7.71 0.16
N ALA A 185 -12.27 -8.75 -0.41
CA ALA A 185 -11.76 -9.38 -1.63
C ALA A 185 -11.69 -8.41 -2.81
N LYS A 186 -12.67 -7.51 -2.94
CA LYS A 186 -12.68 -6.46 -3.96
C LYS A 186 -11.55 -5.45 -3.75
N ASP A 187 -11.35 -4.97 -2.52
CA ASP A 187 -10.34 -3.95 -2.22
C ASP A 187 -8.91 -4.47 -2.38
N LEU A 188 -8.68 -5.75 -2.05
CA LEU A 188 -7.37 -6.39 -2.19
C LEU A 188 -7.06 -6.90 -3.60
N PHE A 189 -8.07 -7.00 -4.47
CA PHE A 189 -7.92 -7.67 -5.76
C PHE A 189 -6.80 -7.07 -6.63
N ASN A 190 -6.76 -5.75 -6.80
CA ASN A 190 -5.77 -5.10 -7.66
C ASN A 190 -4.33 -5.33 -7.17
N ALA A 191 -4.11 -5.25 -5.84
CA ALA A 191 -2.81 -5.53 -5.24
C ALA A 191 -2.43 -7.01 -5.36
N ALA A 192 -3.40 -7.92 -5.14
CA ALA A 192 -3.19 -9.36 -5.31
C ALA A 192 -2.89 -9.72 -6.78
N PHE A 193 -3.61 -9.09 -7.72
CA PHE A 193 -3.37 -9.23 -9.15
C PHE A 193 -1.94 -8.83 -9.51
N MET A 194 -1.51 -7.64 -9.11
CA MET A 194 -0.16 -7.17 -9.42
C MET A 194 0.91 -8.12 -8.84
N SER A 195 0.70 -8.56 -7.61
CA SER A 195 1.59 -9.50 -6.90
C SER A 195 1.71 -10.87 -7.59
N VAL A 196 0.68 -11.32 -8.30
CA VAL A 196 0.69 -12.54 -9.12
C VAL A 196 1.28 -12.24 -10.49
N TRP A 197 0.84 -11.16 -11.16
CA TRP A 197 1.23 -10.75 -12.50
C TRP A 197 2.75 -10.66 -12.66
N THR A 198 3.46 -10.08 -11.68
CA THR A 198 4.93 -9.92 -11.74
C THR A 198 5.71 -11.23 -11.75
N GLU A 199 5.09 -12.34 -11.37
CA GLU A 199 5.72 -13.65 -11.30
C GLU A 199 5.30 -14.58 -12.44
N LEU A 200 4.30 -14.20 -13.23
CA LEU A 200 3.85 -14.98 -14.37
C LEU A 200 4.89 -14.87 -15.49
N THR A 201 5.05 -15.96 -16.25
CA THR A 201 5.79 -15.93 -17.51
C THR A 201 5.01 -15.11 -18.54
N GLU A 202 5.71 -14.59 -19.56
CA GLU A 202 5.07 -13.82 -20.65
C GLU A 202 3.92 -14.61 -21.30
N GLU A 203 4.11 -15.91 -21.57
CA GLU A 203 3.07 -16.79 -22.10
C GLU A 203 1.80 -16.83 -21.21
N LEU A 204 1.99 -16.87 -19.88
CA LEU A 204 0.87 -16.89 -18.95
C LEU A 204 0.21 -15.51 -18.81
N GLN A 205 0.99 -14.43 -18.91
CA GLN A 205 0.47 -13.07 -18.96
C GLN A 205 -0.40 -12.85 -20.22
N ASP A 206 0.02 -13.35 -21.37
CA ASP A 206 -0.74 -13.30 -22.62
C ASP A 206 -2.05 -14.07 -22.51
N ARG A 207 -2.00 -15.29 -21.96
CA ARG A 207 -3.20 -16.11 -21.72
C ARG A 207 -4.17 -15.44 -20.76
N LEU A 208 -3.68 -14.90 -19.64
CA LEU A 208 -4.49 -14.17 -18.68
C LEU A 208 -5.12 -12.92 -19.30
N THR A 209 -4.34 -12.17 -20.08
CA THR A 209 -4.84 -11.00 -20.83
C THR A 209 -5.94 -11.40 -21.79
N GLY A 210 -5.75 -12.50 -22.54
CA GLY A 210 -6.78 -13.07 -23.42
C GLY A 210 -8.06 -13.43 -22.66
N SER A 211 -7.96 -14.06 -21.49
CA SER A 211 -9.13 -14.36 -20.65
C SER A 211 -9.83 -13.11 -20.13
N LEU A 212 -9.09 -12.08 -19.68
CA LEU A 212 -9.66 -10.80 -19.27
C LEU A 212 -10.35 -10.08 -20.43
N LEU A 213 -9.75 -10.13 -21.62
CA LEU A 213 -10.30 -9.53 -22.82
C LEU A 213 -11.61 -10.21 -23.24
N THR A 214 -11.65 -11.55 -23.23
CA THR A 214 -12.88 -12.30 -23.46
C THR A 214 -13.94 -11.96 -22.41
N ALA A 215 -13.58 -11.91 -21.12
CA ALA A 215 -14.51 -11.53 -20.06
C ALA A 215 -15.06 -10.10 -20.24
N LEU A 216 -14.23 -9.17 -20.70
CA LEU A 216 -14.61 -7.79 -20.96
C LEU A 216 -15.65 -7.68 -22.08
N GLU A 217 -15.57 -8.54 -23.10
CA GLU A 217 -16.44 -8.50 -24.28
C GLU A 217 -17.70 -9.37 -24.19
N THR A 218 -17.63 -10.51 -23.50
CA THR A 218 -18.72 -11.50 -23.49
C THR A 218 -19.53 -11.47 -22.20
N SER A 219 -19.01 -10.84 -21.13
CA SER A 219 -19.73 -10.81 -19.86
C SER A 219 -20.96 -9.91 -19.93
N ASN A 220 -22.09 -10.46 -19.49
CA ASN A 220 -23.33 -9.73 -19.25
C ASN A 220 -23.44 -9.19 -17.82
N HIS A 221 -22.37 -9.27 -17.02
CA HIS A 221 -22.36 -8.83 -15.63
C HIS A 221 -21.54 -7.52 -15.47
N PRO A 222 -22.18 -6.37 -15.18
CA PRO A 222 -21.49 -5.09 -15.08
C PRO A 222 -20.32 -5.07 -14.09
N ASP A 223 -20.43 -5.74 -12.94
CA ASP A 223 -19.34 -5.77 -11.95
C ASP A 223 -18.07 -6.48 -12.45
N VAL A 224 -18.20 -7.44 -13.39
CA VAL A 224 -17.04 -8.09 -14.03
C VAL A 224 -16.30 -7.05 -14.85
N ILE A 225 -17.01 -6.39 -15.76
CA ILE A 225 -16.46 -5.35 -16.63
C ILE A 225 -15.84 -4.24 -15.78
N GLN A 226 -16.57 -3.72 -14.79
CA GLN A 226 -16.08 -2.67 -13.89
C GLN A 226 -14.83 -3.09 -13.09
N THR A 227 -14.76 -4.36 -12.66
CA THR A 227 -13.55 -4.86 -11.98
C THR A 227 -12.35 -4.89 -12.90
N ILE A 228 -12.52 -5.34 -14.15
CA ILE A 228 -11.45 -5.36 -15.15
C ILE A 228 -11.02 -3.94 -15.52
N LEU A 229 -11.97 -3.01 -15.68
CA LEU A 229 -11.66 -1.59 -15.95
C LEU A 229 -10.89 -0.93 -14.80
N ASN A 230 -11.28 -1.19 -13.54
CA ASN A 230 -10.56 -0.69 -12.37
C ASN A 230 -9.17 -1.32 -12.26
N LEU A 231 -9.01 -2.58 -12.67
CA LEU A 231 -7.72 -3.24 -12.71
C LEU A 231 -6.82 -2.63 -13.78
N ALA A 232 -7.32 -2.40 -14.99
CA ALA A 232 -6.57 -1.77 -16.07
C ALA A 232 -6.08 -0.37 -15.66
N GLU A 233 -6.96 0.45 -15.07
CA GLU A 233 -6.59 1.76 -14.54
C GLU A 233 -5.54 1.66 -13.42
N PHE A 234 -5.66 0.68 -12.52
CA PHE A 234 -4.66 0.46 -11.48
C PHE A 234 -3.29 0.10 -12.08
N MET A 235 -3.27 -0.74 -13.11
CA MET A 235 -2.05 -1.16 -13.80
C MET A 235 -1.37 0.00 -14.55
N ASP A 236 -2.15 0.91 -15.16
CA ASP A 236 -1.62 2.12 -15.82
C ASP A 236 -0.73 2.97 -14.89
N HIS A 237 -1.06 3.02 -13.59
CA HIS A 237 -0.31 3.79 -12.59
C HIS A 237 0.74 2.95 -11.84
N SER A 238 0.87 1.66 -12.18
CA SER A 238 1.85 0.77 -11.57
C SER A 238 3.22 0.89 -12.23
N GLU A 239 4.27 0.44 -11.53
CA GLU A 239 5.63 0.38 -12.08
C GLU A 239 5.76 -0.57 -13.29
N ARG A 240 4.79 -1.47 -13.49
CA ARG A 240 4.78 -2.40 -14.63
C ARG A 240 4.15 -1.82 -15.88
N GLY A 241 3.44 -0.70 -15.75
CA GLY A 241 2.73 -0.07 -16.85
C GLY A 241 1.43 -0.76 -17.24
N PRO A 242 0.80 -0.30 -18.34
CA PRO A 242 -0.54 -0.71 -18.74
C PRO A 242 -0.60 -2.19 -19.10
N LEU A 243 -1.76 -2.82 -18.87
CA LEU A 243 -2.03 -4.16 -19.39
C LEU A 243 -1.94 -4.15 -20.93
N PRO A 244 -1.55 -5.27 -21.57
CA PRO A 244 -1.50 -5.37 -23.03
C PRO A 244 -2.91 -5.53 -23.64
N ILE A 245 -3.82 -4.61 -23.30
CA ILE A 245 -5.18 -4.49 -23.81
C ILE A 245 -5.29 -3.14 -24.52
N ALA A 246 -5.87 -3.13 -25.71
CA ALA A 246 -6.00 -1.91 -26.48
C ALA A 246 -7.06 -0.97 -25.86
N TYR A 247 -6.78 0.35 -25.83
CA TYR A 247 -7.62 1.33 -25.16
C TYR A 247 -9.02 1.49 -25.81
N ASP A 248 -9.16 1.22 -27.10
CA ASP A 248 -10.45 1.17 -27.81
C ASP A 248 -11.39 0.12 -27.20
N ARG A 249 -10.85 -1.05 -26.87
CA ARG A 249 -11.58 -2.16 -26.25
C ARG A 249 -12.04 -1.80 -24.83
N LEU A 250 -11.13 -1.24 -24.03
CA LEU A 250 -11.44 -0.75 -22.67
C LEU A 250 -12.45 0.40 -22.70
N GLY A 251 -12.30 1.33 -23.64
CA GLY A 251 -13.20 2.47 -23.83
C GLY A 251 -14.63 2.03 -24.17
N LYS A 252 -14.78 1.10 -25.11
CA LYS A 252 -16.09 0.54 -25.49
C LYS A 252 -16.81 -0.10 -24.29
N SER A 253 -16.13 -0.95 -23.53
CA SER A 253 -16.74 -1.60 -22.38
C SER A 253 -17.02 -0.63 -21.22
N ALA A 254 -16.21 0.43 -21.08
CA ALA A 254 -16.49 1.53 -20.16
C ALA A 254 -17.75 2.31 -20.55
N GLU A 255 -17.96 2.55 -21.85
CA GLU A 255 -19.17 3.18 -22.38
C GLU A 255 -20.41 2.31 -22.13
N GLU A 256 -20.34 1.01 -22.44
CA GLU A 256 -21.43 0.05 -22.23
C GLU A 256 -21.89 -0.02 -20.76
N THR A 257 -20.94 0.11 -19.84
CA THR A 257 -21.21 0.14 -18.39
C THR A 257 -21.43 1.54 -17.82
N LYS A 258 -21.56 2.57 -18.67
CA LYS A 258 -21.81 3.96 -18.31
C LYS A 258 -20.72 4.59 -17.42
N ALA A 259 -19.51 4.05 -17.42
CA ALA A 259 -18.34 4.68 -16.81
C ALA A 259 -17.74 5.71 -17.77
N TYR A 260 -18.49 6.77 -18.08
CA TYR A 260 -18.13 7.76 -19.10
C TYR A 260 -16.80 8.47 -18.84
N ALA A 261 -16.41 8.66 -17.57
CA ALA A 261 -15.11 9.23 -17.24
C ALA A 261 -13.95 8.32 -17.67
N LYS A 262 -14.11 7.00 -17.52
CA LYS A 262 -13.14 6.02 -18.01
C LYS A 262 -13.14 5.93 -19.53
N ALA A 263 -14.33 5.95 -20.15
CA ALA A 263 -14.46 5.93 -21.60
C ALA A 263 -13.78 7.14 -22.25
N LEU A 264 -13.98 8.34 -21.68
CA LEU A 264 -13.31 9.57 -22.08
C LEU A 264 -11.79 9.44 -21.97
N ARG A 265 -11.27 9.05 -20.79
CA ARG A 265 -9.83 8.84 -20.59
C ARG A 265 -9.23 7.88 -21.61
N TYR A 266 -9.86 6.73 -21.87
CA TYR A 266 -9.34 5.76 -22.84
C TYR A 266 -9.37 6.29 -24.27
N LYS A 267 -10.39 7.09 -24.63
CA LYS A 267 -10.45 7.78 -25.92
C LYS A 267 -9.32 8.80 -26.05
N GLU A 268 -9.08 9.63 -25.04
CA GLU A 268 -7.97 10.58 -25.03
C GLU A 268 -6.60 9.88 -25.12
N LEU A 269 -6.39 8.78 -24.40
CA LEU A 269 -5.16 7.99 -24.48
C LEU A 269 -4.95 7.40 -25.88
N GLN A 270 -6.03 6.94 -26.54
CA GLN A 270 -6.00 6.48 -27.92
C GLN A 270 -5.57 7.61 -28.87
N ILE A 271 -6.19 8.79 -28.76
CA ILE A 271 -5.87 9.99 -29.55
C ILE A 271 -4.42 10.40 -29.33
N HIS A 272 -3.99 10.52 -28.07
CA HIS A 272 -2.63 10.90 -27.72
C HIS A 272 -1.60 9.94 -28.33
N LYS A 273 -1.86 8.63 -28.26
CA LYS A 273 -1.00 7.60 -28.87
C LYS A 273 -0.96 7.71 -30.40
N HIS A 274 -2.08 8.04 -31.03
CA HIS A 274 -2.16 8.25 -32.48
C HIS A 274 -1.38 9.50 -32.91
N LEU A 275 -1.56 10.63 -32.21
CA LEU A 275 -0.83 11.88 -32.47
C LEU A 275 0.68 11.71 -32.31
N ASN A 276 1.13 11.04 -31.24
CA ASN A 276 2.55 10.77 -31.01
C ASN A 276 3.20 9.90 -32.10
N ARG A 277 2.41 9.13 -32.85
CA ARG A 277 2.89 8.30 -33.97
C ARG A 277 2.91 9.07 -35.30
N GLY A 278 2.74 10.39 -35.28
CA GLY A 278 2.70 11.24 -36.47
C GLY A 278 1.31 11.36 -37.10
N GLY A 279 0.24 11.03 -36.35
CA GLY A 279 -1.13 11.26 -36.81
C GLY A 279 -1.43 12.75 -37.03
N GLY A 280 -2.06 13.07 -38.15
CA GLY A 280 -2.29 14.45 -38.64
C GLY A 280 -3.35 15.28 -37.90
N GLY A 281 -3.63 14.98 -36.62
CA GLY A 281 -4.67 15.64 -35.82
C GLY A 281 -5.76 14.69 -35.31
N LEU A 282 -6.78 15.25 -34.64
CA LEU A 282 -7.99 14.52 -34.28
C LEU A 282 -8.80 14.17 -35.53
N THR A 283 -9.51 13.05 -35.51
CA THR A 283 -10.49 12.68 -36.55
C THR A 283 -11.89 13.19 -36.21
N THR A 284 -12.81 13.19 -37.18
CA THR A 284 -14.22 13.56 -36.95
C THR A 284 -14.87 12.65 -35.91
N GLU A 285 -14.57 11.36 -35.95
CA GLU A 285 -15.03 10.36 -34.98
C GLU A 285 -14.49 10.64 -33.57
N ASP A 286 -13.22 11.03 -33.45
CA ASP A 286 -12.63 11.41 -32.17
C ASP A 286 -13.33 12.62 -31.58
N CYS A 287 -13.54 13.68 -32.37
CA CYS A 287 -14.26 14.87 -31.93
C CYS A 287 -15.69 14.54 -31.47
N GLN A 288 -16.42 13.72 -32.24
CA GLN A 288 -17.77 13.30 -31.90
C GLN A 288 -17.82 12.51 -30.58
N ALA A 289 -16.89 11.57 -30.39
CA ALA A 289 -16.80 10.78 -29.16
C ALA A 289 -16.49 11.66 -27.94
N LEU A 290 -15.51 12.56 -28.04
CA LEU A 290 -15.13 13.49 -26.96
C LEU A 290 -16.31 14.40 -26.58
N ILE A 291 -16.99 15.00 -27.55
CA ILE A 291 -18.18 15.83 -27.30
C ILE A 291 -19.28 15.02 -26.62
N THR A 292 -19.52 13.79 -27.10
CA THR A 292 -20.54 12.90 -26.50
C THR A 292 -20.23 12.61 -25.05
N TYR A 293 -19.00 12.22 -24.72
CA TYR A 293 -18.61 11.92 -23.34
C TYR A 293 -18.59 13.16 -22.44
N ALA A 294 -18.07 14.28 -22.91
CA ALA A 294 -18.09 15.55 -22.19
C ALA A 294 -19.53 15.98 -21.84
N ASN A 295 -20.47 15.83 -22.77
CA ASN A 295 -21.89 16.07 -22.53
C ASN A 295 -22.48 15.09 -21.50
N LYS A 296 -22.15 13.79 -21.57
CA LYS A 296 -22.60 12.79 -20.57
C LYS A 296 -22.03 13.07 -19.17
N LEU A 297 -20.87 13.72 -19.08
CA LEU A 297 -20.20 14.10 -17.84
C LEU A 297 -20.56 15.51 -17.34
N ASN A 298 -21.41 16.25 -18.06
CA ASN A 298 -21.73 17.66 -17.79
C ASN A 298 -20.50 18.60 -17.80
N VAL A 299 -19.48 18.30 -18.61
CA VAL A 299 -18.29 19.15 -18.79
C VAL A 299 -18.42 19.95 -20.09
N GLN A 300 -19.30 20.95 -20.09
CA GLN A 300 -19.65 21.70 -21.31
C GLN A 300 -18.49 22.49 -21.91
N GLU A 301 -17.54 22.94 -21.07
CA GLU A 301 -16.36 23.68 -21.54
C GLU A 301 -15.46 22.82 -22.43
N GLU A 302 -15.29 21.55 -22.07
CA GLU A 302 -14.51 20.58 -22.85
C GLU A 302 -15.20 20.33 -24.20
N ALA A 303 -16.51 20.08 -24.20
CA ALA A 303 -17.29 19.92 -25.43
C ALA A 303 -17.17 21.16 -26.34
N ALA A 304 -17.29 22.37 -25.79
CA ALA A 304 -17.15 23.61 -26.55
C ALA A 304 -15.72 23.77 -27.13
N GLY A 305 -14.69 23.34 -26.39
CA GLY A 305 -13.31 23.33 -26.88
C GLY A 305 -13.12 22.41 -28.09
N VAL A 306 -13.66 21.19 -28.02
CA VAL A 306 -13.58 20.21 -29.12
C VAL A 306 -14.37 20.68 -30.34
N VAL A 307 -15.56 21.28 -30.15
CA VAL A 307 -16.34 21.88 -31.26
C VAL A 307 -15.55 22.98 -31.95
N ARG A 308 -14.94 23.91 -31.20
CA ARG A 308 -14.10 24.97 -31.78
C ARG A 308 -12.91 24.42 -32.54
N TYR A 309 -12.28 23.36 -32.04
CA TYR A 309 -11.20 22.68 -32.76
C TYR A 309 -11.69 22.13 -34.10
N ALA A 310 -12.86 21.46 -34.10
CA ALA A 310 -13.47 20.90 -35.30
C ALA A 310 -13.84 21.97 -36.33
N GLU A 311 -14.42 23.10 -35.90
CA GLU A 311 -14.73 24.26 -36.76
C GLU A 311 -13.46 24.83 -37.41
N GLN A 312 -12.36 24.96 -36.66
CA GLN A 312 -11.09 25.46 -37.17
C GLN A 312 -10.43 24.56 -38.21
N HIS A 313 -10.70 23.25 -38.15
CA HIS A 313 -10.18 22.26 -39.09
C HIS A 313 -11.20 21.86 -40.16
N GLU A 314 -12.28 22.63 -40.32
CA GLU A 314 -13.36 22.42 -41.30
C GLU A 314 -13.99 21.01 -41.21
N MET A 315 -14.06 20.46 -40.01
CA MET A 315 -14.59 19.13 -39.74
C MET A 315 -16.11 19.15 -39.60
N VAL A 316 -16.80 18.26 -40.32
CA VAL A 316 -18.26 18.09 -40.18
C VAL A 316 -18.55 17.06 -39.09
N ILE A 317 -18.99 17.52 -37.92
CA ILE A 317 -19.47 16.63 -36.84
C ILE A 317 -20.97 16.39 -37.05
N PRO A 318 -21.41 15.13 -37.22
CA PRO A 318 -22.82 14.79 -37.48
C PRO A 318 -23.75 14.95 -36.27
#